data_AF-A0A1G1AEP1-F1
#
_entry.id   AF-A0A1G1AEP1-F1
#
_cell.length_a   1.000
_cell.length_b   1.000
_cell.length_c   1.000
_cell.angle_alpha   90.00
_cell.angle_beta   90.00
_cell.angle_gamma   90.00
#
_symmetry.space_group_name_H-M   'P 1'
#
loop_
_entity.id
_entity.type
_entity.pdbx_description
1 polymer ?
#
loop_
_entity_poly.entity_id
_entity_poly.type
_entity_poly.pdbx_seq_one_letter_code
_entity_poly.pdbx_strand_id
1 'polypeptide(L)'
;MKKILAGLVICLLSTVLCRGQAVQTVPLQVSLLDPVQLFSDEADVIGLRLNLLYGCNRNVSGIDVGLCSDVKKSFAGIGLSGLLNSSGEAAGIYLAGICNLTGGGFGGIEVAGFLNIFSDASVLESSTWRGLQLSGVANASVVMRGIQVCGFGNMADNMKGIELAGVGNFVDTMAGLQVAGLVNLGWNVEGVQLAGLYNRANQMRGLQFGLVNKAHQLNGVQIGLLNIITKDLSFSALPLVNASF
;
A
#
# COMPACT_ATOMS: atom_id res chain seq x y z
N MET A 1 -16.37 -59.28 13.73
CA MET A 1 -17.32 -58.27 14.26
C MET A 1 -16.65 -57.11 14.98
N LYS A 2 -15.76 -57.33 15.96
CA LYS A 2 -15.07 -56.23 16.70
C LYS A 2 -14.26 -55.25 15.83
N LYS A 3 -13.60 -55.73 14.77
CA LYS A 3 -12.84 -54.89 13.83
C LYS A 3 -13.71 -53.98 12.94
N ILE A 4 -14.93 -54.43 12.62
CA ILE A 4 -15.89 -53.66 11.82
C ILE A 4 -16.54 -52.56 12.67
N LEU A 5 -16.84 -52.86 13.93
CA LEU A 5 -17.37 -51.90 14.90
C LEU A 5 -16.35 -50.77 15.20
N ALA A 6 -15.07 -51.10 15.36
CA ALA A 6 -14.01 -50.11 15.55
C ALA A 6 -13.83 -49.20 14.32
N GLY A 7 -13.91 -49.74 13.11
CA GLY A 7 -13.87 -48.94 11.88
C GLY A 7 -15.07 -47.99 11.73
N LEU A 8 -16.27 -48.44 12.12
CA LEU A 8 -17.48 -47.61 12.11
C LEU A 8 -17.43 -46.48 13.14
N VAL A 9 -16.92 -46.76 14.34
CA VAL A 9 -16.74 -45.77 15.41
C VAL A 9 -15.69 -44.72 15.02
N ILE A 10 -14.57 -45.11 14.39
CA ILE A 10 -13.56 -44.16 13.89
C ILE A 10 -14.11 -43.29 12.75
N CYS A 11 -14.95 -43.85 11.87
CA CYS A 11 -15.60 -43.11 10.78
C CYS A 11 -16.71 -42.16 11.30
N LEU A 12 -17.40 -42.53 12.37
CA LEU A 12 -18.34 -41.65 13.08
C LEU A 12 -17.61 -40.56 13.88
N LEU A 13 -16.46 -40.86 14.47
CA LEU A 13 -15.62 -39.86 15.16
C LEU A 13 -14.96 -38.89 14.18
N SER A 14 -14.51 -39.35 13.01
CA SER A 14 -13.94 -38.47 11.98
C SER A 14 -14.98 -37.55 11.33
N THR A 15 -16.23 -38.00 11.19
CA THR A 15 -17.34 -37.16 10.72
C THR A 15 -17.81 -36.15 11.77
N VAL A 16 -17.68 -36.45 13.07
CA VAL A 16 -17.94 -35.49 14.16
C VAL A 16 -16.80 -34.46 14.30
N LEU A 17 -15.55 -34.86 14.03
CA LEU A 17 -14.38 -33.97 14.04
C LEU A 17 -14.28 -33.07 12.79
N CYS A 18 -15.04 -33.36 11.74
CA CYS A 18 -15.12 -32.55 10.52
C CYS A 18 -16.41 -31.70 10.48
N ARG A 19 -16.88 -31.20 11.62
CA ARG A 19 -17.75 -30.01 11.62
C ARG A 19 -16.84 -28.79 11.56
N GLY A 20 -16.34 -28.46 10.37
CA GLY A 20 -15.94 -27.09 10.10
C GLY A 20 -17.16 -26.22 10.41
N GLN A 21 -17.05 -25.29 11.36
CA GLN A 21 -18.11 -24.31 11.60
C GLN A 21 -18.40 -23.66 10.24
N ALA A 22 -19.62 -23.86 9.73
CA ALA A 22 -20.03 -23.21 8.49
C ALA A 22 -19.88 -21.70 8.70
N VAL A 23 -19.04 -21.07 7.89
CA VAL A 23 -18.82 -19.62 7.96
C VAL A 23 -20.17 -18.97 7.67
N GLN A 24 -20.66 -18.16 8.60
CA GLN A 24 -21.94 -17.52 8.47
C GLN A 24 -21.83 -16.41 7.42
N THR A 25 -22.62 -16.49 6.34
CA THR A 25 -22.69 -15.42 5.33
C THR A 25 -23.97 -14.64 5.49
N VAL A 26 -23.88 -13.30 5.58
CA VAL A 26 -25.01 -12.41 5.84
C VAL A 26 -25.08 -11.26 4.84
N PRO A 27 -26.29 -10.83 4.41
CA PRO A 27 -26.43 -9.75 3.44
C PRO A 27 -26.33 -8.34 4.06
N LEU A 28 -26.61 -8.24 5.36
CA LEU A 28 -26.61 -6.99 6.10
C LEU A 28 -25.89 -7.23 7.44
N GLN A 29 -24.93 -6.38 7.75
CA GLN A 29 -24.25 -6.34 9.05
C GLN A 29 -24.38 -4.94 9.65
N VAL A 30 -24.73 -4.88 10.93
CA VAL A 30 -24.74 -3.64 11.71
C VAL A 30 -23.91 -3.85 12.97
N SER A 31 -22.96 -2.95 13.22
CA SER A 31 -22.13 -2.94 14.42
C SER A 31 -22.21 -1.58 15.11
N LEU A 32 -22.26 -1.61 16.45
CA LEU A 32 -22.07 -0.41 17.26
C LEU A 32 -20.58 -0.24 17.54
N LEU A 33 -19.99 -1.27 18.14
CA LEU A 33 -18.59 -1.37 18.55
C LEU A 33 -18.32 -2.86 18.74
N ASP A 34 -17.44 -3.49 17.96
CA ASP A 34 -17.08 -4.91 18.17
C ASP A 34 -16.67 -5.18 19.65
N PRO A 35 -17.21 -6.24 20.30
CA PRO A 35 -18.04 -7.32 19.76
C PRO A 35 -19.56 -7.08 19.77
N VAL A 36 -20.04 -5.86 20.05
CA VAL A 36 -21.45 -5.46 19.98
C VAL A 36 -21.88 -5.24 18.51
N GLN A 37 -22.20 -6.35 17.84
CA GLN A 37 -22.65 -6.41 16.44
C GLN A 37 -23.69 -7.52 16.20
N LEU A 38 -24.49 -7.41 15.14
CA LEU A 38 -25.59 -8.36 14.84
C LEU A 38 -25.11 -9.79 14.57
N PHE A 39 -23.99 -9.93 13.87
CA PHE A 39 -23.35 -11.20 13.55
C PHE A 39 -21.91 -11.18 14.00
N SER A 40 -21.36 -12.36 14.33
CA SER A 40 -19.95 -12.49 14.77
C SER A 40 -18.98 -11.89 13.76
N ASP A 41 -17.84 -11.45 14.25
CA ASP A 41 -16.67 -11.02 13.49
C ASP A 41 -16.07 -12.10 12.58
N GLU A 42 -16.47 -13.36 12.77
CA GLU A 42 -16.15 -14.47 11.86
C GLU A 42 -17.13 -14.62 10.69
N ALA A 43 -18.23 -13.85 10.67
CA ALA A 43 -19.18 -13.85 9.58
C ALA A 43 -18.64 -13.11 8.34
N ASP A 44 -18.99 -13.63 7.18
CA ASP A 44 -18.77 -13.01 5.87
C ASP A 44 -19.97 -12.12 5.52
N VAL A 45 -19.72 -10.90 5.07
CA VAL A 45 -20.78 -9.97 4.66
C VAL A 45 -20.78 -9.85 3.13
N ILE A 46 -21.93 -10.09 2.50
CA ILE A 46 -22.12 -9.90 1.05
C ILE A 46 -23.32 -8.96 0.85
N GLY A 47 -23.06 -7.66 0.75
CA GLY A 47 -24.09 -6.63 0.65
C GLY A 47 -23.68 -5.35 1.36
N LEU A 48 -24.30 -5.07 2.50
CA LEU A 48 -24.11 -3.83 3.24
C LEU A 48 -23.58 -4.09 4.66
N ARG A 49 -22.49 -3.40 5.02
CA ARG A 49 -21.99 -3.32 6.40
C ARG A 49 -22.08 -1.87 6.90
N LEU A 50 -22.70 -1.68 8.06
CA LEU A 50 -22.85 -0.39 8.73
C LEU A 50 -22.17 -0.44 10.11
N ASN A 51 -21.09 0.32 10.29
CA ASN A 51 -20.31 0.35 11.53
C ASN A 51 -20.39 1.71 12.20
N LEU A 52 -21.13 1.82 13.31
CA LEU A 52 -21.35 3.13 13.94
C LEU A 52 -20.05 3.70 14.53
N LEU A 53 -19.34 2.93 15.36
CA LEU A 53 -18.04 3.30 15.93
C LEU A 53 -16.92 2.39 15.42
N TYR A 54 -17.13 1.06 15.53
CA TYR A 54 -16.14 0.07 15.12
C TYR A 54 -16.83 -1.23 14.72
N GLY A 55 -16.49 -1.75 13.55
CA GLY A 55 -16.98 -3.04 13.07
C GLY A 55 -15.87 -3.93 12.56
N CYS A 56 -15.92 -5.20 12.94
CA CYS A 56 -14.97 -6.21 12.52
C CYS A 56 -15.70 -7.38 11.85
N ASN A 57 -15.24 -7.79 10.67
CA ASN A 57 -15.73 -8.99 9.98
C ASN A 57 -14.59 -9.68 9.24
N ARG A 58 -14.76 -10.97 8.96
CA ARG A 58 -13.76 -11.79 8.29
C ARG A 58 -13.57 -11.36 6.83
N ASN A 59 -14.63 -11.39 6.05
CA ASN A 59 -14.65 -10.92 4.67
C ASN A 59 -15.83 -9.97 4.46
N VAL A 60 -15.66 -8.98 3.58
CA VAL A 60 -16.74 -8.07 3.19
C VAL A 60 -16.70 -7.85 1.69
N SER A 61 -17.82 -8.14 1.02
CA SER A 61 -18.04 -7.87 -0.39
C SER A 61 -19.26 -6.96 -0.56
N GLY A 62 -19.05 -5.75 -1.07
CA GLY A 62 -20.12 -4.77 -1.26
C GLY A 62 -19.79 -3.38 -0.70
N ILE A 63 -20.73 -2.79 0.03
CA ILE A 63 -20.60 -1.45 0.61
C ILE A 63 -20.35 -1.58 2.10
N ASP A 64 -19.27 -0.95 2.56
CA ASP A 64 -18.91 -0.86 3.97
C ASP A 64 -18.86 0.60 4.38
N VAL A 65 -19.70 1.00 5.33
CA VAL A 65 -19.78 2.39 5.82
C VAL A 65 -19.59 2.40 7.31
N GLY A 66 -18.66 3.22 7.82
CA GLY A 66 -18.55 3.40 9.25
C GLY A 66 -17.63 4.50 9.73
N LEU A 67 -17.33 4.50 11.03
CA LEU A 67 -16.29 5.36 11.61
C LEU A 67 -14.92 4.67 11.54
N CYS A 68 -14.84 3.44 12.05
CA CYS A 68 -13.68 2.55 11.92
C CYS A 68 -14.16 1.18 11.40
N SER A 69 -13.57 0.75 10.29
CA SER A 69 -13.88 -0.53 9.65
C SER A 69 -12.64 -1.41 9.63
N ASP A 70 -12.76 -2.65 10.11
CA ASP A 70 -11.70 -3.66 10.04
C ASP A 70 -12.20 -4.93 9.32
N VAL A 71 -11.47 -5.38 8.31
CA VAL A 71 -11.76 -6.60 7.53
C VAL A 71 -10.57 -7.54 7.61
N LYS A 72 -10.71 -8.60 8.42
CA LYS A 72 -9.56 -9.44 8.82
C LYS A 72 -8.85 -10.10 7.63
N LYS A 73 -9.56 -10.46 6.57
CA LYS A 73 -9.01 -11.21 5.42
C LYS A 73 -9.14 -10.47 4.10
N SER A 74 -10.35 -10.40 3.54
CA SER A 74 -10.56 -9.89 2.18
C SER A 74 -11.72 -8.92 2.10
N PHE A 75 -11.45 -7.75 1.52
CA PHE A 75 -12.44 -6.76 1.16
C PHE A 75 -12.58 -6.64 -0.36
N ALA A 76 -13.82 -6.54 -0.85
CA ALA A 76 -14.09 -6.23 -2.26
C ALA A 76 -15.28 -5.26 -2.38
N GLY A 77 -15.05 -4.04 -2.85
CA GLY A 77 -16.14 -3.08 -3.09
C GLY A 77 -15.82 -1.63 -2.72
N ILE A 78 -16.72 -0.96 -1.99
CA ILE A 78 -16.59 0.45 -1.59
C ILE A 78 -16.59 0.57 -0.05
N GLY A 79 -15.45 0.96 0.51
CA GLY A 79 -15.26 1.22 1.94
C GLY A 79 -15.23 2.71 2.23
N LEU A 80 -16.15 3.18 3.07
CA LEU A 80 -16.34 4.58 3.45
C LEU A 80 -16.22 4.71 4.97
N SER A 81 -15.05 5.13 5.45
CA SER A 81 -14.80 5.28 6.88
C SER A 81 -14.54 6.73 7.29
N GLY A 82 -15.18 7.18 8.36
CA GLY A 82 -14.96 8.51 8.93
C GLY A 82 -13.54 8.68 9.46
N LEU A 83 -12.91 7.63 9.98
CA LEU A 83 -11.54 7.64 10.50
C LEU A 83 -10.66 6.64 9.78
N LEU A 84 -10.99 5.34 9.85
CA LEU A 84 -10.07 4.26 9.51
C LEU A 84 -10.72 3.16 8.68
N ASN A 85 -10.13 2.80 7.54
CA ASN A 85 -10.32 1.48 6.94
C ASN A 85 -9.09 0.62 7.20
N SER A 86 -9.29 -0.62 7.63
CA SER A 86 -8.26 -1.62 7.83
C SER A 86 -8.68 -2.90 7.10
N SER A 87 -7.77 -3.48 6.32
CA SER A 87 -7.98 -4.82 5.80
C SER A 87 -6.68 -5.56 5.51
N GLY A 88 -6.80 -6.88 5.42
CA GLY A 88 -5.83 -7.68 4.66
C GLY A 88 -5.93 -7.35 3.17
N GLU A 89 -6.15 -8.36 2.34
CA GLU A 89 -6.33 -8.17 0.89
C GLU A 89 -7.55 -7.29 0.60
N ALA A 90 -7.42 -6.37 -0.36
CA ALA A 90 -8.52 -5.52 -0.74
C ALA A 90 -8.55 -5.19 -2.24
N ALA A 91 -9.76 -5.10 -2.79
CA ALA A 91 -9.99 -4.64 -4.14
C ALA A 91 -11.16 -3.65 -4.20
N GLY A 92 -10.99 -2.51 -4.85
CA GLY A 92 -12.04 -1.51 -5.03
C GLY A 92 -11.64 -0.11 -4.53
N ILE A 93 -12.55 0.57 -3.84
CA ILE A 93 -12.39 1.96 -3.42
C ILE A 93 -12.41 2.03 -1.89
N TYR A 94 -11.36 2.58 -1.30
CA TYR A 94 -11.28 2.91 0.13
C TYR A 94 -11.17 4.42 0.32
N LEU A 95 -12.16 5.00 0.99
CA LEU A 95 -12.17 6.39 1.42
C LEU A 95 -12.14 6.45 2.94
N ALA A 96 -11.13 7.07 3.53
CA ALA A 96 -10.99 7.27 4.97
C ALA A 96 -10.78 8.75 5.33
N GLY A 97 -11.38 9.22 6.42
CA GLY A 97 -11.12 10.58 6.89
C GLY A 97 -9.71 10.77 7.47
N ILE A 98 -9.10 9.73 8.05
CA ILE A 98 -7.74 9.79 8.59
C ILE A 98 -6.81 8.84 7.85
N CYS A 99 -7.07 7.53 7.90
CA CYS A 99 -6.10 6.57 7.39
C CYS A 99 -6.69 5.29 6.80
N ASN A 100 -6.09 4.82 5.71
CA ASN A 100 -6.30 3.45 5.21
C ASN A 100 -5.06 2.60 5.56
N LEU A 101 -5.30 1.42 6.13
CA LEU A 101 -4.30 0.41 6.46
C LEU A 101 -4.61 -0.85 5.67
N THR A 102 -3.78 -1.20 4.68
CA THR A 102 -4.01 -2.36 3.82
C THR A 102 -2.78 -3.26 3.75
N GLY A 103 -2.99 -4.57 3.58
CA GLY A 103 -1.92 -5.57 3.56
C GLY A 103 -2.21 -6.70 2.57
N GLY A 104 -1.27 -7.63 2.38
CA GLY A 104 -1.40 -8.80 1.48
C GLY A 104 -1.50 -8.48 -0.03
N GLY A 105 -2.38 -7.59 -0.44
CA GLY A 105 -2.49 -7.14 -1.82
C GLY A 105 -3.64 -6.14 -1.96
N PHE A 106 -3.38 -5.03 -2.64
CA PHE A 106 -4.41 -4.03 -2.89
C PHE A 106 -4.57 -3.76 -4.38
N GLY A 107 -5.81 -3.68 -4.86
CA GLY A 107 -6.12 -3.31 -6.23
C GLY A 107 -7.24 -2.27 -6.31
N GLY A 108 -6.93 -1.02 -6.65
CA GLY A 108 -7.95 0.01 -6.87
C GLY A 108 -7.54 1.41 -6.44
N ILE A 109 -8.39 2.08 -5.66
CA ILE A 109 -8.19 3.47 -5.23
C ILE A 109 -8.24 3.56 -3.70
N GLU A 110 -7.21 4.16 -3.11
CA GLU A 110 -7.18 4.54 -1.70
C GLU A 110 -7.10 6.06 -1.58
N VAL A 111 -8.01 6.64 -0.79
CA VAL A 111 -8.01 8.06 -0.45
C VAL A 111 -8.12 8.20 1.06
N ALA A 112 -7.18 8.93 1.66
CA ALA A 112 -7.19 9.24 3.08
C ALA A 112 -6.98 10.74 3.33
N GLY A 113 -7.62 11.29 4.36
CA GLY A 113 -7.35 12.68 4.76
C GLY A 113 -5.91 12.89 5.25
N PHE A 114 -5.28 11.88 5.86
CA PHE A 114 -3.90 11.98 6.37
C PHE A 114 -2.96 10.96 5.75
N LEU A 115 -3.19 9.66 5.97
CA LEU A 115 -2.20 8.62 5.68
C LEU A 115 -2.79 7.44 4.92
N ASN A 116 -2.12 6.94 3.90
CA ASN A 116 -2.34 5.57 3.43
C ASN A 116 -1.08 4.75 3.74
N ILE A 117 -1.27 3.57 4.33
CA ILE A 117 -0.19 2.63 4.61
C ILE A 117 -0.55 1.29 4.00
N PHE A 118 0.25 0.88 3.02
CA PHE A 118 0.25 -0.47 2.48
C PHE A 118 1.44 -1.23 3.04
N SER A 119 1.18 -2.12 4.00
CA SER A 119 2.19 -2.95 4.64
C SER A 119 1.69 -4.37 4.77
N ASP A 120 2.43 -5.32 4.21
CA ASP A 120 2.18 -6.73 4.46
C ASP A 120 2.96 -7.21 5.68
N ALA A 121 2.26 -7.65 6.72
CA ALA A 121 2.85 -8.25 7.92
C ALA A 121 3.34 -9.69 7.67
N SER A 122 2.78 -10.35 6.65
CA SER A 122 3.09 -11.73 6.28
C SER A 122 3.89 -11.73 5.00
N VAL A 123 5.19 -11.43 5.08
CA VAL A 123 6.21 -11.43 3.99
C VAL A 123 5.95 -12.49 2.91
N LEU A 124 4.98 -12.25 2.04
CA LEU A 124 4.68 -13.02 0.85
C LEU A 124 5.22 -12.15 -0.26
N GLU A 125 6.13 -12.71 -1.05
CA GLU A 125 6.85 -11.99 -2.11
C GLU A 125 5.93 -11.37 -3.18
N SER A 126 4.63 -11.71 -3.16
CA SER A 126 3.62 -11.26 -4.12
C SER A 126 2.79 -10.05 -3.69
N SER A 127 2.98 -9.54 -2.47
CA SER A 127 2.11 -8.51 -1.90
C SER A 127 2.37 -7.14 -2.52
N THR A 128 1.61 -6.86 -3.58
CA THR A 128 1.77 -5.67 -4.42
C THR A 128 0.52 -4.83 -4.35
N TRP A 129 0.70 -3.54 -4.06
CA TRP A 129 -0.33 -2.54 -4.23
C TRP A 129 -0.41 -2.13 -5.72
N ARG A 130 -1.61 -2.04 -6.28
CA ARG A 130 -1.86 -1.65 -7.68
C ARG A 130 -2.99 -0.62 -7.80
N GLY A 131 -2.73 0.55 -8.39
CA GLY A 131 -3.77 1.57 -8.65
C GLY A 131 -3.42 3.03 -8.32
N LEU A 132 -4.31 3.75 -7.61
CA LEU A 132 -4.16 5.17 -7.20
C LEU A 132 -4.24 5.39 -5.67
N GLN A 133 -3.21 6.02 -5.08
CA GLN A 133 -3.10 6.30 -3.65
C GLN A 133 -3.03 7.80 -3.43
N LEU A 134 -4.02 8.37 -2.74
CA LEU A 134 -4.15 9.80 -2.49
C LEU A 134 -4.21 10.06 -0.99
N SER A 135 -3.34 10.91 -0.47
CA SER A 135 -3.42 11.33 0.94
C SER A 135 -3.16 12.82 1.13
N GLY A 136 -3.70 13.39 2.21
CA GLY A 136 -3.37 14.78 2.56
C GLY A 136 -1.93 14.94 3.03
N VAL A 137 -1.36 13.95 3.73
CA VAL A 137 -0.02 14.04 4.33
C VAL A 137 0.95 13.07 3.66
N ALA A 138 0.78 11.76 3.82
CA ALA A 138 1.78 10.81 3.36
C ALA A 138 1.22 9.46 2.92
N ASN A 139 1.91 8.82 1.99
CA ASN A 139 1.69 7.43 1.62
C ASN A 139 2.94 6.61 1.93
N ALA A 140 2.76 5.38 2.41
CA ALA A 140 3.84 4.43 2.66
C ALA A 140 3.47 3.06 2.06
N SER A 141 4.37 2.47 1.28
CA SER A 141 4.09 1.23 0.56
C SER A 141 5.34 0.37 0.40
N VAL A 142 5.29 -0.94 0.65
CA VAL A 142 6.46 -1.81 0.40
C VAL A 142 6.67 -2.00 -1.12
N VAL A 143 5.71 -2.62 -1.81
CA VAL A 143 5.76 -2.82 -3.27
C VAL A 143 4.56 -2.14 -3.93
N MET A 144 4.85 -1.16 -4.78
CA MET A 144 3.89 -0.24 -5.38
C MET A 144 3.94 -0.27 -6.90
N ARG A 145 2.77 -0.42 -7.54
CA ARG A 145 2.61 -0.24 -8.99
C ARG A 145 1.46 0.70 -9.29
N GLY A 146 1.75 1.91 -9.73
CA GLY A 146 0.72 2.89 -10.05
C GLY A 146 1.12 4.31 -9.68
N ILE A 147 0.20 5.06 -9.08
CA ILE A 147 0.38 6.47 -8.76
C ILE A 147 0.18 6.71 -7.27
N GLN A 148 1.17 7.34 -6.61
CA GLN A 148 1.02 7.89 -5.25
C GLN A 148 1.06 9.42 -5.30
N VAL A 149 0.11 10.07 -4.64
CA VAL A 149 0.06 11.54 -4.50
C VAL A 149 -0.20 11.90 -3.05
N CYS A 150 0.61 12.81 -2.50
CA CYS A 150 0.37 13.35 -1.17
C CYS A 150 0.81 14.81 -1.03
N GLY A 151 0.33 15.47 0.04
CA GLY A 151 0.72 16.84 0.36
C GLY A 151 2.14 16.96 0.94
N PHE A 152 2.63 15.97 1.69
CA PHE A 152 3.95 16.02 2.33
C PHE A 152 4.96 15.05 1.70
N GLY A 153 4.82 13.74 1.90
CA GLY A 153 5.80 12.81 1.33
C GLY A 153 5.36 11.37 1.15
N ASN A 154 5.90 10.74 0.09
CA ASN A 154 5.71 9.31 -0.19
C ASN A 154 6.96 8.52 0.23
N MET A 155 6.75 7.29 0.70
CA MET A 155 7.82 6.33 1.02
C MET A 155 7.53 4.98 0.37
N ALA A 156 8.50 4.45 -0.36
CA ALA A 156 8.38 3.11 -0.94
C ALA A 156 9.69 2.32 -1.02
N ASP A 157 9.62 1.00 -0.92
CA ASP A 157 10.81 0.17 -1.14
C ASP A 157 10.97 -0.17 -2.62
N ASN A 158 9.91 -0.62 -3.28
CA ASN A 158 9.91 -0.91 -4.72
C ASN A 158 8.74 -0.23 -5.41
N MET A 159 9.03 0.79 -6.20
CA MET A 159 8.03 1.59 -6.91
C MET A 159 8.17 1.42 -8.42
N LYS A 160 7.05 1.16 -9.09
CA LYS A 160 6.92 1.28 -10.54
C LYS A 160 5.74 2.19 -10.89
N GLY A 161 6.01 3.37 -11.44
CA GLY A 161 4.97 4.32 -11.81
C GLY A 161 5.31 5.77 -11.49
N ILE A 162 4.41 6.48 -10.80
CA ILE A 162 4.53 7.92 -10.53
C ILE A 162 4.36 8.22 -9.05
N GLU A 163 5.27 9.02 -8.49
CA GLU A 163 5.18 9.57 -7.14
C GLU A 163 5.19 11.08 -7.17
N LEU A 164 4.16 11.71 -6.59
CA LEU A 164 4.02 13.16 -6.47
C LEU A 164 3.89 13.54 -5.00
N ALA A 165 4.75 14.44 -4.52
CA ALA A 165 4.71 14.94 -3.15
C ALA A 165 4.93 16.45 -3.09
N GLY A 166 4.30 17.14 -2.13
CA GLY A 166 4.56 18.56 -1.90
C GLY A 166 5.96 18.83 -1.34
N VAL A 167 6.51 17.93 -0.49
CA VAL A 167 7.82 18.11 0.14
C VAL A 167 8.85 17.13 -0.41
N GLY A 168 8.63 15.82 -0.27
CA GLY A 168 9.62 14.86 -0.72
C GLY A 168 9.20 13.42 -0.85
N ASN A 169 9.89 12.70 -1.72
CA ASN A 169 9.69 11.27 -1.94
C ASN A 169 10.96 10.50 -1.56
N PHE A 170 10.79 9.33 -0.97
CA PHE A 170 11.87 8.44 -0.52
C PHE A 170 11.62 7.05 -1.08
N VAL A 171 12.48 6.59 -1.99
CA VAL A 171 12.28 5.31 -2.67
C VAL A 171 13.57 4.49 -2.71
N ASP A 172 13.57 3.23 -2.26
CA ASP A 172 14.79 2.42 -2.40
C ASP A 172 15.05 2.11 -3.88
N THR A 173 14.14 1.38 -4.54
CA THR A 173 14.20 1.07 -5.96
C THR A 173 13.01 1.64 -6.72
N MET A 174 13.28 2.42 -7.77
CA MET A 174 12.27 3.09 -8.58
C MET A 174 12.44 2.84 -10.08
N ALA A 175 11.33 2.55 -10.75
CA ALA A 175 11.22 2.64 -12.21
C ALA A 175 10.05 3.56 -12.59
N GLY A 176 10.33 4.78 -13.07
CA GLY A 176 9.28 5.74 -13.43
C GLY A 176 9.60 7.20 -13.16
N LEU A 177 8.65 7.93 -12.59
CA LEU A 177 8.73 9.38 -12.36
C LEU A 177 8.53 9.71 -10.88
N GLN A 178 9.42 10.50 -10.32
CA GLN A 178 9.33 11.00 -8.95
C GLN A 178 9.42 12.52 -8.95
N VAL A 179 8.39 13.19 -8.44
CA VAL A 179 8.27 14.65 -8.41
C VAL A 179 8.00 15.12 -6.99
N ALA A 180 8.84 16.03 -6.51
CA ALA A 180 8.68 16.65 -5.21
C ALA A 180 8.87 18.16 -5.28
N GLY A 181 8.21 18.90 -4.39
CA GLY A 181 8.51 20.32 -4.25
C GLY A 181 9.95 20.59 -3.82
N LEU A 182 10.50 19.81 -2.88
CA LEU A 182 11.84 20.05 -2.34
C LEU A 182 12.83 18.93 -2.67
N VAL A 183 12.55 17.68 -2.30
CA VAL A 183 13.56 16.61 -2.28
C VAL A 183 13.05 15.29 -2.83
N ASN A 184 13.82 14.67 -3.72
CA ASN A 184 13.66 13.25 -4.06
C ASN A 184 14.91 12.49 -3.67
N LEU A 185 14.76 11.43 -2.88
CA LEU A 185 15.83 10.50 -2.56
C LEU A 185 15.49 9.13 -3.11
N GLY A 186 16.47 8.48 -3.72
CA GLY A 186 16.41 7.04 -3.88
C GLY A 186 17.75 6.34 -3.94
N TRP A 187 17.72 5.00 -3.97
CA TRP A 187 18.92 4.19 -4.05
C TRP A 187 19.19 3.79 -5.50
N ASN A 188 18.30 3.00 -6.10
CA ASN A 188 18.38 2.56 -7.49
C ASN A 188 17.22 3.16 -8.29
N VAL A 189 17.53 4.14 -9.14
CA VAL A 189 16.53 4.90 -9.87
C VAL A 189 16.71 4.69 -11.37
N GLU A 190 15.68 4.15 -12.02
CA GLU A 190 15.54 4.08 -13.47
C GLU A 190 14.38 4.99 -13.91
N GLY A 191 14.68 6.21 -14.37
CA GLY A 191 13.65 7.14 -14.82
C GLY A 191 13.99 8.61 -14.55
N VAL A 192 13.03 9.35 -14.01
CA VAL A 192 13.13 10.81 -13.86
C VAL A 192 12.90 11.23 -12.41
N GLN A 193 13.80 12.04 -11.86
CA GLN A 193 13.60 12.74 -10.59
C GLN A 193 13.53 14.25 -10.83
N LEU A 194 12.40 14.86 -10.44
CA LEU A 194 12.17 16.30 -10.51
C LEU A 194 11.97 16.85 -9.09
N ALA A 195 12.88 17.68 -8.61
CA ALA A 195 12.77 18.28 -7.29
C ALA A 195 13.18 19.75 -7.34
N GLY A 196 12.49 20.62 -6.59
CA GLY A 196 12.86 22.03 -6.54
C GLY A 196 14.26 22.25 -5.99
N LEU A 197 14.68 21.50 -4.97
CA LEU A 197 15.99 21.70 -4.33
C LEU A 197 16.99 20.58 -4.62
N TYR A 198 16.63 19.33 -4.34
CA TYR A 198 17.61 18.25 -4.28
C TYR A 198 17.10 16.91 -4.81
N ASN A 199 17.82 16.36 -5.77
CA ASN A 199 17.67 14.95 -6.16
C ASN A 199 18.92 14.15 -5.75
N ARG A 200 18.71 12.99 -5.14
CA ARG A 200 19.78 12.04 -4.82
C ARG A 200 19.43 10.64 -5.30
N ALA A 201 20.40 9.99 -5.91
CA ALA A 201 20.38 8.57 -6.21
C ALA A 201 21.74 7.93 -5.85
N ASN A 202 21.76 6.64 -5.50
CA ASN A 202 23.02 5.90 -5.48
C ASN A 202 23.38 5.44 -6.90
N GLN A 203 22.47 4.75 -7.57
CA GLN A 203 22.52 4.43 -8.99
C GLN A 203 21.40 5.17 -9.71
N MET A 204 21.76 6.04 -10.65
CA MET A 204 20.83 6.79 -11.47
C MET A 204 20.94 6.36 -12.92
N ARG A 205 19.84 5.91 -13.52
CA ARG A 205 19.70 5.74 -14.97
C ARG A 205 18.55 6.62 -15.46
N GLY A 206 18.85 7.70 -16.17
CA GLY A 206 17.85 8.64 -16.71
C GLY A 206 18.15 10.11 -16.39
N LEU A 207 17.14 10.87 -15.96
CA LEU A 207 17.23 12.33 -15.80
C LEU A 207 17.03 12.78 -14.35
N GLN A 208 17.90 13.67 -13.87
CA GLN A 208 17.65 14.44 -12.64
C GLN A 208 17.55 15.93 -12.97
N PHE A 209 16.51 16.60 -12.45
CA PHE A 209 16.32 18.04 -12.59
C PHE A 209 15.99 18.67 -11.23
N GLY A 210 16.80 19.66 -10.84
CA GLY A 210 16.66 20.39 -9.58
C GLY A 210 17.86 21.30 -9.34
N LEU A 211 17.84 22.13 -8.29
CA LEU A 211 19.00 23.01 -8.01
C LEU A 211 20.28 22.22 -7.77
N VAL A 212 20.18 21.11 -7.04
CA VAL A 212 21.29 20.21 -6.75
C VAL A 212 20.90 18.78 -7.13
N ASN A 213 21.73 18.13 -7.94
CA ASN A 213 21.58 16.72 -8.30
C ASN A 213 22.82 15.95 -7.87
N LYS A 214 22.63 14.78 -7.25
CA LYS A 214 23.73 13.91 -6.82
C LYS A 214 23.44 12.47 -7.18
N ALA A 215 24.39 11.84 -7.86
CA ALA A 215 24.40 10.41 -8.10
C ALA A 215 25.75 9.82 -7.65
N HIS A 216 25.75 8.63 -7.05
CA HIS A 216 27.03 7.92 -6.88
C HIS A 216 27.52 7.39 -8.24
N GLN A 217 26.62 6.75 -8.98
CA GLN A 217 26.77 6.29 -10.36
C GLN A 217 25.66 6.89 -11.23
N LEU A 218 26.03 7.43 -12.39
CA LEU A 218 25.09 8.00 -13.36
C LEU A 218 25.21 7.29 -14.72
N ASN A 219 24.08 6.92 -15.31
CA ASN A 219 23.89 6.63 -16.72
C ASN A 219 22.72 7.51 -17.22
N GLY A 220 23.04 8.73 -17.63
CA GLY A 220 22.05 9.72 -18.05
C GLY A 220 22.53 11.15 -17.83
N VAL A 221 21.60 12.03 -17.51
CA VAL A 221 21.82 13.49 -17.48
C VAL A 221 21.31 14.10 -16.18
N GLN A 222 22.04 15.07 -15.66
CA GLN A 222 21.67 15.92 -14.54
C GLN A 222 21.61 17.37 -15.02
N ILE A 223 20.56 18.10 -14.65
CA ILE A 223 20.38 19.51 -14.99
C ILE A 223 20.06 20.29 -13.72
N GLY A 224 20.90 21.27 -13.38
CA GLY A 224 20.83 21.98 -12.11
C GLY A 224 21.97 22.96 -11.87
N LEU A 225 21.89 23.79 -10.83
CA LEU A 225 22.99 24.69 -10.47
C LEU A 225 24.25 23.93 -10.06
N LEU A 226 24.08 22.75 -9.46
CA LEU A 226 25.18 21.88 -9.04
C LEU A 226 24.84 20.41 -9.31
N ASN A 227 25.65 19.74 -10.14
CA ASN A 227 25.44 18.36 -10.56
C ASN A 227 26.66 17.51 -10.20
N ILE A 228 26.47 16.52 -9.32
CA ILE A 228 27.55 15.76 -8.69
C ILE A 228 27.48 14.28 -9.08
N ILE A 229 28.59 13.74 -9.56
CA ILE A 229 28.84 12.31 -9.83
C ILE A 229 30.07 11.89 -9.02
N THR A 230 29.94 10.92 -8.11
CA THR A 230 31.06 10.59 -7.19
C THR A 230 31.93 9.42 -7.61
N LYS A 231 31.48 8.50 -8.48
CA LYS A 231 32.31 7.38 -8.96
C LYS A 231 33.42 7.83 -9.92
N ASP A 232 33.18 8.92 -10.68
CA ASP A 232 34.10 9.40 -11.70
C ASP A 232 34.88 10.63 -11.20
N LEU A 233 36.14 10.42 -10.82
CA LEU A 233 37.00 11.42 -10.16
C LEU A 233 37.46 12.57 -11.08
N SER A 234 37.31 12.46 -12.40
CA SER A 234 37.82 13.46 -13.35
C SER A 234 36.97 14.75 -13.41
N PHE A 235 35.65 14.66 -13.20
CA PHE A 235 34.72 15.80 -13.22
C PHE A 235 33.56 15.61 -12.24
N SER A 236 33.89 15.53 -10.95
CA SER A 236 32.92 15.10 -9.93
C SER A 236 31.77 16.09 -9.69
N ALA A 237 31.95 17.38 -9.99
CA ALA A 237 30.91 18.41 -9.83
C ALA A 237 30.95 19.41 -10.99
N LEU A 238 29.82 19.56 -11.70
CA LEU A 238 29.68 20.49 -12.82
C LEU A 238 28.46 21.42 -12.64
N PRO A 239 28.55 22.69 -13.04
CA PRO A 239 27.42 23.60 -13.06
C PRO A 239 26.53 23.33 -14.28
N LEU A 240 25.25 23.68 -14.17
CA LEU A 240 24.21 23.63 -15.21
C LEU A 240 23.87 22.22 -15.73
N VAL A 241 24.84 21.46 -16.23
CA VAL A 241 24.65 20.13 -16.81
C VAL A 241 25.81 19.20 -16.42
N ASN A 242 25.48 17.94 -16.12
CA ASN A 242 26.44 16.84 -16.02
C ASN A 242 25.84 15.57 -16.68
N ALA A 243 26.65 14.74 -17.30
CA ALA A 243 26.19 13.53 -17.99
C ALA A 243 27.25 12.44 -17.98
N SER A 244 26.81 11.18 -17.96
CA SER A 244 27.65 9.98 -18.06
C SER A 244 26.82 8.86 -18.68
N PHE A 245 27.42 7.97 -19.49
CA PHE A 245 26.70 6.97 -20.29
C PHE A 245 27.40 5.61 -20.26
#